data_AF-A0A831JT77-F1
#
_entry.id   AF-A0A831JT77-F1
#
_cell.length_a   1.000
_cell.length_b   1.000
_cell.length_c   1.000
_cell.angle_alpha   90.00
_cell.angle_beta   90.00
_cell.angle_gamma   90.00
#
_symmetry.space_group_name_H-M   'P 1'
#
loop_
_entity.id
_entity.type
_entity.pdbx_description
1 polymer ?
#
loop_
_entity_poly.entity_id
_entity_poly.type
_entity_poly.pdbx_seq_one_letter_code
_entity_poly.pdbx_strand_id
1 'polypeptide(L)'
;MNIFIILINTIFVNNYVFARFLGICPYLGVSNKTETATGMGMAVTFVITLSSVITYIIHHAILVPLNLEYLQTIAFILVIASLVQFVEIFLKKTSPNLYGALGIYLPLITTNCIVLGVAILNIQEGYTLIETIFNAIGASIGFAIALLLMAGIREKLEIIDVPKVLEGVPIALITAGLISIAFLGFNGLV
;
A
#
# COMPACT_ATOMS: atom_id res chain seq x y z
N MET A 1 -5.78 17.88 -13.43
CA MET A 1 -4.66 18.52 -12.67
C MET A 1 -3.35 18.21 -13.39
N ASN A 2 -2.25 18.97 -13.23
CA ASN A 2 -0.96 18.52 -13.78
C ASN A 2 -0.60 17.16 -13.15
N ILE A 3 -0.43 16.11 -13.98
CA ILE A 3 -0.16 14.73 -13.55
C ILE A 3 1.03 14.66 -12.58
N PHE A 4 2.02 15.54 -12.79
CA PHE A 4 3.20 15.69 -11.95
C PHE A 4 2.88 16.18 -10.53
N ILE A 5 1.89 17.08 -10.38
CA ILE A 5 1.44 17.60 -9.08
C ILE A 5 0.66 16.52 -8.33
N ILE A 6 -0.19 15.74 -9.02
CA ILE A 6 -0.87 14.59 -8.40
C ILE A 6 0.18 13.59 -7.88
N LEU A 7 1.19 13.27 -8.70
CA LEU A 7 2.21 12.30 -8.32
C LEU A 7 3.03 12.75 -7.10
N ILE A 8 3.48 14.00 -7.08
CA ILE A 8 4.22 14.57 -5.94
C ILE A 8 3.32 14.68 -4.70
N ASN A 9 2.08 15.14 -4.87
CA ASN A 9 1.13 15.27 -3.77
C ASN A 9 0.81 13.90 -3.17
N THR A 10 0.51 12.89 -3.98
CA THR A 10 0.20 11.55 -3.50
C THR A 10 1.38 10.85 -2.83
N ILE A 11 2.61 11.06 -3.32
CA ILE A 11 3.81 10.41 -2.75
C ILE A 11 4.22 11.07 -1.43
N PHE A 12 4.20 12.40 -1.36
CA PHE A 12 4.78 13.15 -0.23
C PHE A 12 3.77 13.88 0.66
N VAL A 13 2.71 14.46 0.11
CA VAL A 13 1.77 15.34 0.85
C VAL A 13 0.59 14.54 1.41
N ASN A 14 -0.16 13.84 0.56
CA ASN A 14 -1.25 12.94 0.93
C ASN A 14 -0.78 11.48 1.01
N ASN A 15 0.39 11.24 1.63
CA ASN A 15 0.90 9.88 1.75
C ASN A 15 -0.09 8.99 2.51
N TYR A 16 -0.59 7.95 1.85
CA TYR A 16 -1.62 7.07 2.42
C TYR A 16 -1.18 6.40 3.73
N VAL A 17 0.12 6.14 3.90
CA VAL A 17 0.66 5.45 5.08
C VAL A 17 0.82 6.39 6.26
N PHE A 18 1.45 7.56 6.06
CA PHE A 18 1.80 8.45 7.17
C PHE A 18 0.81 9.59 7.41
N ALA A 19 0.05 10.01 6.38
CA ALA A 19 -0.95 11.08 6.51
C ALA A 19 -2.37 10.51 6.69
N ARG A 20 -2.69 9.37 6.04
CA ARG A 20 -4.01 8.73 6.12
C ARG A 20 -4.04 7.44 6.96
N PHE A 21 -2.90 7.01 7.50
CA PHE A 21 -2.78 5.83 8.39
C PHE A 21 -3.30 4.52 7.77
N LEU A 22 -3.19 4.36 6.45
CA LEU A 22 -3.62 3.17 5.73
C LEU A 22 -2.44 2.21 5.48
N GLY A 23 -2.68 0.91 5.63
CA GLY A 23 -1.69 -0.13 5.31
C GLY A 23 -0.67 -0.44 6.42
N ILE A 24 -1.01 -0.12 7.66
CA ILE A 24 -0.15 -0.36 8.83
C ILE A 24 0.09 -1.87 9.09
N CYS A 25 -0.87 -2.74 8.76
CA CYS A 25 -0.80 -4.18 9.04
C CYS A 25 0.42 -4.85 8.36
N PRO A 26 0.59 -4.78 7.02
CA PRO A 26 1.79 -5.30 6.37
C PRO A 26 3.03 -4.45 6.67
N TYR A 27 2.86 -3.17 6.96
CA TYR A 27 3.96 -2.28 7.33
C TYR A 27 4.68 -2.74 8.61
N LEU A 28 3.95 -3.14 9.64
CA LEU A 28 4.56 -3.67 10.87
C LEU A 28 4.98 -5.15 10.74
N GLY A 29 4.25 -5.94 9.94
CA GLY A 29 4.49 -7.38 9.80
C GLY A 29 5.72 -7.75 8.95
N VAL A 30 6.00 -7.02 7.87
CA VAL A 30 6.99 -7.41 6.84
C VAL A 30 8.24 -6.51 6.83
N SER A 31 8.33 -5.55 7.74
CA SER A 31 9.46 -4.61 7.84
C SER A 31 10.67 -5.14 8.61
N ASN A 32 10.82 -6.45 8.82
CA ASN A 32 12.00 -6.97 9.53
C ASN A 32 13.27 -6.94 8.66
N LYS A 33 13.13 -7.18 7.35
CA LYS A 33 14.25 -7.21 6.41
C LYS A 33 13.95 -6.37 5.18
N THR A 34 14.98 -5.72 4.65
CA THR A 34 14.91 -4.91 3.43
C THR A 34 14.55 -5.75 2.20
N GLU A 35 15.07 -6.98 2.09
CA GLU A 35 14.73 -7.90 1.00
C GLU A 35 13.23 -8.26 0.97
N THR A 36 12.65 -8.61 2.13
CA THR A 36 11.23 -8.96 2.22
C THR A 36 10.33 -7.73 2.02
N ALA A 37 10.74 -6.57 2.55
CA ALA A 37 10.03 -5.32 2.38
C ALA A 37 9.98 -4.88 0.91
N THR A 38 11.09 -5.05 0.17
CA THR A 38 11.15 -4.74 -1.27
C THR A 38 10.22 -5.66 -2.08
N GLY A 39 10.24 -6.96 -1.80
CA GLY A 39 9.35 -7.93 -2.44
C GLY A 39 7.87 -7.62 -2.20
N MET A 40 7.52 -7.28 -0.96
CA MET A 40 6.16 -6.86 -0.60
C MET A 40 5.75 -5.56 -1.27
N GLY A 41 6.63 -4.56 -1.32
CA GLY A 41 6.37 -3.28 -2.00
C GLY A 41 6.07 -3.47 -3.49
N MET A 42 6.85 -4.31 -4.19
CA MET A 42 6.61 -4.62 -5.60
C MET A 42 5.29 -5.35 -5.82
N ALA A 43 4.98 -6.36 -5.00
CA ALA A 43 3.73 -7.10 -5.10
C ALA A 43 2.51 -6.20 -4.88
N VAL A 44 2.55 -5.34 -3.85
CA VAL A 44 1.47 -4.39 -3.55
C VAL A 44 1.34 -3.34 -4.66
N THR A 45 2.43 -2.86 -5.25
CA THR A 45 2.39 -1.93 -6.39
C THR A 45 1.64 -2.53 -7.57
N PHE A 46 1.94 -3.79 -7.91
CA PHE A 46 1.24 -4.49 -8.98
C PHE A 46 -0.26 -4.65 -8.69
N VAL A 47 -0.61 -5.05 -7.46
CA VAL A 47 -2.02 -5.24 -7.09
C VAL A 47 -2.79 -3.92 -7.06
N ILE A 48 -2.25 -2.84 -6.48
CA ILE A 48 -2.91 -1.53 -6.39
C ILE A 48 -3.15 -0.93 -7.77
N THR A 49 -2.13 -0.96 -8.64
CA THR A 49 -2.25 -0.38 -10.00
C THR A 49 -3.31 -1.11 -10.82
N LEU A 50 -3.26 -2.44 -10.83
CA LEU A 50 -4.16 -3.26 -11.64
C LEU A 50 -5.59 -3.27 -11.07
N SER A 51 -5.73 -3.33 -9.74
CA SER A 51 -7.04 -3.21 -9.09
C SER A 51 -7.66 -1.84 -9.31
N SER A 52 -6.90 -0.74 -9.29
CA SER A 52 -7.43 0.61 -9.53
C SER A 52 -7.99 0.76 -10.95
N VAL A 53 -7.34 0.18 -11.95
CA VAL A 53 -7.84 0.18 -13.34
C VAL A 53 -9.14 -0.63 -13.46
N ILE A 54 -9.16 -1.84 -12.92
CA ILE A 54 -10.33 -2.72 -13.03
C ILE A 54 -11.52 -2.15 -12.25
N THR A 55 -11.29 -1.65 -11.04
CA THR A 55 -12.35 -1.05 -10.20
C THR A 55 -12.91 0.22 -10.81
N TYR A 56 -12.08 1.05 -11.46
CA TYR A 56 -12.55 2.20 -12.24
C TYR A 56 -13.51 1.78 -13.37
N ILE A 57 -13.13 0.77 -14.15
CA ILE A 57 -13.95 0.25 -15.25
C ILE A 57 -15.27 -0.31 -14.71
N ILE A 58 -15.22 -1.13 -13.64
CA ILE A 58 -16.43 -1.70 -13.03
C ILE A 58 -17.35 -0.60 -12.49
N HIS A 59 -16.78 0.44 -11.88
CA HIS A 59 -17.58 1.54 -11.35
C HIS A 59 -18.33 2.27 -12.48
N HIS A 60 -17.61 2.75 -13.49
CA HIS A 60 -18.20 3.54 -14.58
C HIS A 60 -19.06 2.71 -15.55
N ALA A 61 -18.67 1.47 -15.86
CA ALA A 61 -19.33 0.64 -16.87
C ALA A 61 -20.46 -0.22 -16.29
N ILE A 62 -20.48 -0.50 -14.99
CA ILE A 62 -21.45 -1.41 -14.37
C ILE A 62 -22.22 -0.71 -13.25
N LEU A 63 -21.55 -0.18 -12.23
CA LEU A 63 -22.27 0.33 -11.04
C LEU A 63 -23.10 1.58 -11.32
N VAL A 64 -22.54 2.55 -12.05
CA VAL A 64 -23.24 3.78 -12.44
C VAL A 64 -24.48 3.49 -13.30
N PRO A 65 -24.42 2.73 -14.41
CA PRO A 65 -25.61 2.48 -15.23
C PRO A 65 -26.67 1.63 -14.54
N LEU A 66 -26.28 0.74 -13.62
CA LEU A 66 -27.22 -0.08 -12.86
C LEU A 66 -27.73 0.58 -11.56
N ASN A 67 -27.28 1.80 -11.21
CA ASN A 67 -27.58 2.48 -9.94
C ASN A 67 -27.25 1.62 -8.69
N LEU A 68 -26.19 0.83 -8.76
CA LEU A 68 -25.76 -0.12 -7.71
C LEU A 68 -24.57 0.38 -6.89
N GLU A 69 -24.43 1.70 -6.75
CA GLU A 69 -23.29 2.33 -6.07
C GLU A 69 -23.11 1.83 -4.63
N TYR A 70 -24.19 1.45 -3.93
CA TYR A 70 -24.11 0.89 -2.59
C TYR A 70 -23.32 -0.44 -2.50
N LEU A 71 -23.15 -1.18 -3.61
CA LEU A 71 -22.37 -2.43 -3.68
C LEU A 71 -20.88 -2.21 -3.97
N GLN A 72 -20.43 -0.96 -4.11
CA GLN A 72 -19.07 -0.59 -4.51
C GLN A 72 -17.99 -1.29 -3.67
N THR A 73 -18.10 -1.23 -2.34
CA THR A 73 -17.09 -1.82 -1.46
C THR A 73 -16.98 -3.34 -1.63
N ILE A 74 -18.11 -4.03 -1.76
CA ILE A 74 -18.15 -5.48 -1.93
C ILE A 74 -17.56 -5.88 -3.28
N ALA A 75 -17.93 -5.16 -4.35
CA ALA A 75 -17.39 -5.39 -5.69
C ALA A 75 -15.87 -5.20 -5.72
N PHE A 76 -15.35 -4.18 -5.04
CA PHE A 76 -13.91 -3.90 -5.03
C PHE A 76 -13.12 -4.95 -4.25
N ILE A 77 -13.63 -5.37 -3.10
CA ILE A 77 -13.00 -6.45 -2.32
C ILE A 77 -12.93 -7.73 -3.15
N LEU A 78 -13.99 -8.08 -3.89
CA LEU A 78 -14.01 -9.27 -4.75
C LEU A 78 -12.95 -9.19 -5.86
N VAL A 79 -12.86 -8.04 -6.53
CA VAL A 79 -11.82 -7.79 -7.55
C VAL A 79 -10.42 -7.94 -6.96
N ILE A 80 -10.15 -7.27 -5.84
CA ILE A 80 -8.85 -7.32 -5.16
C ILE A 80 -8.52 -8.76 -4.74
N ALA A 81 -9.47 -9.48 -4.16
CA ALA A 81 -9.29 -10.87 -3.75
C ALA A 81 -8.91 -11.77 -4.93
N SER A 82 -9.61 -11.63 -6.07
CA SER A 82 -9.29 -12.40 -7.28
C SER A 82 -7.88 -12.11 -7.81
N LEU A 83 -7.46 -10.85 -7.77
CA LEU A 83 -6.14 -10.42 -8.24
C LEU A 83 -5.02 -10.92 -7.33
N VAL A 84 -5.20 -10.84 -6.01
CA VAL A 84 -4.19 -11.36 -5.07
C VAL A 84 -4.07 -12.86 -5.18
N GLN A 85 -5.19 -13.59 -5.38
CA GLN A 85 -5.15 -15.03 -5.62
C GLN A 85 -4.34 -15.38 -6.88
N PHE A 86 -4.50 -14.59 -7.95
CA PHE A 86 -3.70 -14.74 -9.16
C PHE A 86 -2.20 -14.50 -8.89
N VAL A 87 -1.87 -13.44 -8.12
CA VAL A 87 -0.48 -13.13 -7.74
C VAL A 87 0.13 -14.23 -6.87
N GLU A 88 -0.63 -14.83 -5.96
CA GLU A 88 -0.18 -15.95 -5.12
C GLU A 88 0.28 -17.15 -5.96
N ILE A 89 -0.55 -17.54 -6.93
CA ILE A 89 -0.24 -18.65 -7.85
C ILE A 89 0.96 -18.31 -8.73
N PHE A 90 1.06 -17.06 -9.20
CA PHE A 90 2.18 -16.59 -10.02
C PHE A 90 3.50 -16.63 -9.24
N LEU A 91 3.53 -16.11 -8.00
CA LEU A 91 4.73 -16.10 -7.16
C LEU A 91 5.19 -17.51 -6.79
N LYS A 92 4.26 -18.43 -6.53
CA LYS A 92 4.57 -19.84 -6.25
C LYS A 92 5.31 -20.51 -7.40
N LYS A 93 5.05 -20.11 -8.65
CA LYS A 93 5.68 -20.67 -9.85
C LYS A 93 6.98 -19.96 -10.24
N THR A 94 7.03 -18.63 -10.15
CA THR A 94 8.16 -17.84 -10.64
C THR A 94 9.30 -17.73 -9.62
N SER A 95 8.97 -17.63 -8.33
CA SER A 95 9.96 -17.36 -7.27
C SER A 95 9.62 -18.10 -5.96
N PRO A 96 9.99 -19.38 -5.83
CA PRO A 96 9.71 -20.17 -4.63
C PRO A 96 10.34 -19.60 -3.36
N ASN A 97 11.51 -18.96 -3.47
CA ASN A 97 12.19 -18.33 -2.34
C ASN A 97 11.39 -17.14 -1.77
N LEU A 98 10.88 -16.28 -2.66
CA LEU A 98 10.04 -15.16 -2.24
C LEU A 98 8.69 -15.63 -1.70
N TYR A 99 8.09 -16.66 -2.30
CA TYR A 99 6.87 -17.28 -1.77
C TYR A 99 7.09 -17.89 -0.37
N GLY A 100 8.25 -18.50 -0.10
CA GLY A 100 8.59 -19.00 1.23
C GLY A 100 8.66 -17.91 2.30
N ALA A 101 9.16 -16.72 1.95
CA ALA A 101 9.27 -15.59 2.87
C ALA A 101 7.94 -14.79 3.01
N LEU A 102 7.17 -14.65 1.94
CA LEU A 102 5.97 -13.82 1.88
C LEU A 102 4.65 -14.58 1.93
N GLY A 103 4.67 -15.92 1.84
CA GLY A 103 3.48 -16.79 1.70
C GLY A 103 2.36 -16.48 2.69
N ILE A 104 2.74 -16.30 3.96
CA ILE A 104 1.80 -16.01 5.06
C ILE A 104 1.24 -14.57 4.97
N TYR A 105 1.97 -13.65 4.32
CA TYR A 105 1.62 -12.24 4.20
C TYR A 105 0.85 -11.89 2.92
N LEU A 106 0.76 -12.80 1.95
CA LEU A 106 -0.02 -12.60 0.72
C LEU A 106 -1.52 -12.33 0.99
N PRO A 107 -2.20 -13.08 1.88
CA PRO A 107 -3.57 -12.76 2.29
C PRO A 107 -3.72 -11.40 3.01
N LEU A 108 -2.65 -10.85 3.58
CA LEU A 108 -2.69 -9.50 4.16
C LEU A 108 -2.77 -8.40 3.07
N ILE A 109 -2.50 -8.71 1.80
CA ILE A 109 -2.69 -7.78 0.69
C ILE A 109 -4.19 -7.58 0.40
N THR A 110 -5.01 -8.63 0.46
CA THR A 110 -6.46 -8.52 0.16
C THR A 110 -7.19 -7.66 1.18
N THR A 111 -6.75 -7.73 2.44
CA THR A 111 -7.31 -6.99 3.57
C THR A 111 -6.57 -5.67 3.82
N ASN A 112 -5.67 -5.27 2.92
CA ASN A 112 -4.89 -4.06 3.10
C ASN A 112 -5.73 -2.81 2.84
N CYS A 113 -5.85 -1.96 3.86
CA CYS A 113 -6.60 -0.72 3.79
C CYS A 113 -6.09 0.24 2.71
N ILE A 114 -4.80 0.21 2.35
CA ILE A 114 -4.29 1.07 1.27
C ILE A 114 -4.84 0.66 -0.10
N VAL A 115 -5.00 -0.64 -0.36
CA VAL A 115 -5.46 -1.15 -1.66
C VAL A 115 -6.91 -0.77 -1.89
N LEU A 116 -7.76 -1.02 -0.88
CA LEU A 116 -9.17 -0.62 -0.91
C LEU A 116 -9.33 0.90 -0.89
N GLY A 117 -8.55 1.59 -0.05
CA GLY A 117 -8.61 3.04 0.11
C GLY A 117 -8.28 3.79 -1.17
N VAL A 118 -7.22 3.39 -1.89
CA VAL A 118 -6.86 3.99 -3.18
C VAL A 118 -7.98 3.80 -4.21
N ALA A 119 -8.57 2.61 -4.29
CA ALA A 119 -9.67 2.34 -5.23
C ALA A 119 -10.92 3.21 -4.94
N ILE A 120 -11.31 3.37 -3.67
CA ILE A 120 -12.45 4.19 -3.29
C ILE A 120 -12.15 5.68 -3.50
N LEU A 121 -10.98 6.15 -3.07
CA LEU A 121 -10.61 7.56 -3.16
C LEU A 121 -10.44 8.02 -4.61
N ASN A 122 -9.95 7.14 -5.49
CA ASN A 122 -9.88 7.45 -6.93
C ASN A 122 -11.25 7.82 -7.52
N ILE A 123 -12.30 7.19 -7.03
CA ILE A 123 -13.66 7.39 -7.51
C ILE A 123 -14.32 8.58 -6.84
N GLN A 124 -14.10 8.76 -5.53
CA GLN A 124 -14.61 9.93 -4.79
C GLN A 124 -14.04 11.25 -5.31
N GLU A 125 -12.76 11.26 -5.69
CA GLU A 125 -12.10 12.44 -6.28
C GLU A 125 -12.48 12.67 -7.75
N GLY A 126 -13.22 11.75 -8.38
CA GLY A 126 -13.65 11.88 -9.77
C GLY A 126 -12.51 11.84 -10.79
N TYR A 127 -11.41 11.15 -10.47
CA TYR A 127 -10.25 11.08 -11.36
C TYR A 127 -10.57 10.39 -12.68
N THR A 128 -9.95 10.86 -13.76
CA THR A 128 -9.98 10.14 -15.04
C THR A 128 -9.19 8.83 -14.96
N LEU A 129 -9.35 7.94 -15.94
CA LEU A 129 -8.63 6.66 -16.01
C LEU A 129 -7.10 6.85 -15.97
N ILE A 130 -6.58 7.89 -16.64
CA ILE A 130 -5.17 8.26 -16.59
C ILE A 130 -4.77 8.71 -15.18
N GLU A 131 -5.52 9.61 -14.56
CA GLU A 131 -5.21 10.14 -13.23
C GLU A 131 -5.27 9.05 -12.15
N THR A 132 -6.20 8.10 -12.28
CA THR A 132 -6.33 6.92 -11.43
C THR A 132 -5.07 6.06 -11.44
N ILE A 133 -4.49 5.82 -12.62
CA ILE A 133 -3.25 5.04 -12.77
C ILE A 133 -2.08 5.76 -12.09
N PHE A 134 -1.93 7.07 -12.35
CA PHE A 134 -0.84 7.84 -11.74
C PHE A 134 -0.98 7.97 -10.22
N ASN A 135 -2.20 8.15 -9.70
CA ASN A 135 -2.46 8.14 -8.27
C ASN A 135 -2.16 6.76 -7.65
N ALA A 136 -2.57 5.67 -8.31
CA ALA A 136 -2.28 4.31 -7.86
C ALA A 136 -0.77 4.00 -7.80
N ILE A 137 -0.02 4.42 -8.83
CA ILE A 137 1.44 4.31 -8.85
C ILE A 137 2.06 5.16 -7.74
N GLY A 138 1.63 6.42 -7.57
CA GLY A 138 2.10 7.30 -6.51
C GLY A 138 1.86 6.73 -5.11
N ALA A 139 0.65 6.20 -4.86
CA ALA A 139 0.29 5.56 -3.60
C ALA A 139 1.19 4.35 -3.29
N SER A 140 1.45 3.55 -4.32
CA SER A 140 2.26 2.34 -4.22
C SER A 140 3.73 2.63 -3.95
N ILE A 141 4.28 3.63 -4.63
CA ILE A 141 5.65 4.12 -4.40
C ILE A 141 5.77 4.69 -2.97
N GLY A 142 4.80 5.49 -2.54
CA GLY A 142 4.75 6.01 -1.17
C GLY A 142 4.76 4.90 -0.12
N PHE A 143 4.00 3.83 -0.35
CA PHE A 143 3.97 2.64 0.50
C PHE A 143 5.30 1.87 0.49
N ALA A 144 5.90 1.67 -0.69
CA ALA A 144 7.18 0.99 -0.82
C ALA A 144 8.31 1.76 -0.11
N ILE A 145 8.36 3.09 -0.25
CA ILE A 145 9.31 3.96 0.44
C ILE A 145 9.11 3.86 1.95
N ALA A 146 7.86 3.95 2.43
CA ALA A 146 7.54 3.82 3.85
C ALA A 146 8.05 2.49 4.42
N LEU A 147 7.76 1.38 3.73
CA LEU A 147 8.22 0.04 4.10
C LEU A 147 9.75 -0.08 4.15
N LEU A 148 10.44 0.45 3.14
CA LEU A 148 11.90 0.41 3.05
C LEU A 148 12.57 1.24 4.15
N LEU A 149 12.05 2.42 4.45
CA LEU A 149 12.53 3.25 5.56
C LEU A 149 12.38 2.51 6.89
N MET A 150 11.23 1.88 7.11
CA MET A 150 10.98 1.11 8.32
C MET A 150 11.91 -0.10 8.43
N ALA A 151 12.09 -0.84 7.34
CA ALA A 151 12.98 -1.99 7.31
C ALA A 151 14.43 -1.62 7.59
N GLY A 152 14.93 -0.54 6.98
CA GLY A 152 16.29 -0.07 7.24
C GLY A 152 16.51 0.38 8.68
N ILE A 153 15.51 1.02 9.30
CA ILE A 153 15.58 1.40 10.73
C ILE A 153 15.55 0.16 11.62
N ARG A 154 14.70 -0.83 11.32
CA ARG A 154 14.59 -2.05 12.11
C ARG A 154 15.84 -2.92 12.03
N GLU A 155 16.42 -3.11 10.84
CA GLU A 155 17.72 -3.79 10.68
C GLU A 155 18.83 -3.10 11.49
N LYS A 156 18.84 -1.76 11.52
CA LYS A 156 19.80 -1.02 12.31
C LYS A 156 19.58 -1.17 13.82
N LEU A 157 18.32 -1.21 14.26
CA LEU A 157 17.97 -1.40 15.68
C LEU A 157 18.32 -2.80 16.18
N GLU A 158 18.33 -3.82 15.32
CA GLU A 158 18.76 -5.18 15.69
C GLU A 158 20.26 -5.26 16.04
N ILE A 159 21.07 -4.31 15.55
CA ILE A 159 22.52 -4.27 15.79
C ILE A 159 22.86 -3.48 17.06
N ILE A 160 21.93 -2.65 17.55
CA ILE A 160 22.15 -1.74 18.69
C ILE A 160 21.56 -2.36 19.95
N ASP A 161 22.23 -2.19 21.09
CA ASP A 161 21.70 -2.58 22.41
C ASP A 161 20.48 -1.72 22.78
N VAL A 162 19.29 -2.24 22.47
CA VAL A 162 18.01 -1.70 22.93
C VAL A 162 17.58 -2.38 24.23
N PRO A 163 16.92 -1.66 25.16
CA PRO A 163 16.40 -2.28 26.37
C PRO A 163 15.43 -3.41 26.04
N LYS A 164 15.58 -4.57 26.69
CA LYS A 164 14.76 -5.78 26.46
C LYS A 164 13.24 -5.56 26.46
N VAL A 165 12.77 -4.58 27.22
CA VAL A 165 11.34 -4.25 27.34
C VAL A 165 10.79 -3.56 26.07
N LEU A 166 11.66 -2.96 25.27
CA LEU A 166 11.28 -2.23 24.05
C LEU A 166 11.51 -3.04 22.76
N GLU A 167 12.16 -4.20 22.84
CA GLU A 167 12.46 -5.03 21.66
C GLU A 167 11.20 -5.45 20.90
N GLY A 168 11.29 -5.43 19.56
CA GLY A 168 10.22 -5.87 18.67
C GLY A 168 9.16 -4.81 18.37
N VAL A 169 7.89 -5.10 18.70
CA VAL A 169 6.73 -4.26 18.34
C VAL A 169 6.73 -2.89 19.04
N PRO A 170 7.08 -2.74 20.33
CA PRO A 170 7.04 -1.45 21.01
C PRO A 170 7.96 -0.42 20.35
N ILE A 171 9.22 -0.77 20.08
CA ILE A 171 10.14 0.15 19.41
C ILE A 171 9.72 0.42 17.96
N ALA A 172 9.14 -0.56 17.26
CA ALA A 172 8.59 -0.36 15.92
C ALA A 172 7.43 0.66 15.91
N LEU A 173 6.57 0.66 16.92
CA LEU A 173 5.51 1.67 17.03
C LEU A 173 6.07 3.07 17.34
N ILE A 174 7.08 3.15 18.21
CA ILE A 174 7.75 4.42 18.53
C ILE A 174 8.44 4.99 17.28
N THR A 175 9.19 4.17 16.54
CA THR A 175 9.86 4.62 15.31
C THR A 175 8.85 4.99 14.24
N ALA A 176 7.77 4.23 14.05
CA ALA A 176 6.70 4.58 13.13
C ALA A 176 6.08 5.95 13.47
N GLY A 177 5.87 6.24 14.76
CA GLY A 177 5.41 7.54 15.24
C GLY A 177 6.40 8.67 14.92
N LEU A 178 7.70 8.46 15.18
CA LEU A 178 8.74 9.44 14.85
C LEU A 178 8.85 9.71 13.34
N ILE A 179 8.73 8.66 12.52
CA ILE A 179 8.71 8.79 11.05
C ILE A 179 7.46 9.56 10.62
N SER A 180 6.29 9.27 11.18
CA SER A 180 5.05 10.00 10.88
C SER A 180 5.20 11.50 11.18
N ILE A 181 5.80 11.88 12.31
CA ILE A 181 6.08 13.28 12.65
C ILE A 181 7.03 13.93 11.63
N ALA A 182 8.08 13.21 11.20
CA ALA A 182 8.98 13.72 10.15
C ALA A 182 8.25 13.95 8.82
N PHE A 183 7.31 13.06 8.46
CA PHE A 183 6.53 13.17 7.24
C PHE A 183 5.48 14.30 7.28
N LEU A 184 4.98 14.70 8.46
CA LEU A 184 4.13 15.89 8.60
C LEU A 184 4.83 17.17 8.12
N GLY A 185 6.17 17.21 8.10
CA GLY A 185 6.93 18.32 7.52
C GLY A 185 6.69 18.53 6.02
N PHE A 186 6.21 17.51 5.30
CA PHE A 186 5.89 17.62 3.87
C PHE A 186 4.48 18.14 3.57
N ASN A 187 3.62 18.34 4.58
CA ASN A 187 2.25 18.83 4.37
C ASN A 187 2.17 20.26 3.77
N GLY A 188 3.28 20.99 3.69
CA GLY A 188 3.36 22.32 3.06
C GLY A 188 4.12 22.37 1.73
N LEU A 189 4.42 21.21 1.11
CA LEU A 189 5.24 21.15 -0.11
C LEU A 189 4.46 21.51 -1.39
N VAL A 190 3.13 21.49 -1.36
CA VAL A 190 2.24 21.75 -2.50
C VAL A 190 1.12 22.69 -2.08
#